data_AF-A0A7V5CKU5-F1
#
_entry.id   AF-A0A7V5CKU5-F1
#
_cell.length_a   1.000
_cell.length_b   1.000
_cell.length_c   1.000
_cell.angle_alpha   90.00
_cell.angle_beta   90.00
_cell.angle_gamma   90.00
#
_symmetry.space_group_name_H-M   'P 1'
#
loop_
_entity.id
_entity.type
_entity.pdbx_description
1 polymer ?
#
loop_
_entity_poly.entity_id
_entity_poly.type
_entity_poly.pdbx_seq_one_letter_code
_entity_poly.pdbx_strand_id
1 'polypeptide(L)'
;MINTETLRCIESVLMTQGKVSKDAVLQWMRHSSLEVLGAVHELVTYSPHWERVDPPLEEADLLAFLIPFYRRCLLEDPKGEWALSRYEAAAAIASRFRALARDEEPGQQVLLVELKNLLAQVYLGNDSEVQTAIVTGALEHVLEEPRFRSFFADWSKHESLKQAYDLAMEWAICHER
;
A
#
# COMPACT_ATOMS: atom_id res chain seq x y z
N MET A 1 -13.78 -16.84 9.96
CA MET A 1 -12.84 -17.79 10.57
C MET A 1 -11.47 -17.56 9.94
N ILE A 2 -10.45 -17.32 10.76
CA ILE A 2 -9.06 -17.22 10.29
C ILE A 2 -8.65 -18.61 9.79
N ASN A 3 -8.18 -18.71 8.55
CA ASN A 3 -7.66 -19.96 8.02
C ASN A 3 -6.24 -20.18 8.53
N THR A 4 -6.13 -20.73 9.74
CA THR A 4 -4.88 -20.87 10.48
C THR A 4 -3.86 -21.76 9.74
N GLU A 5 -4.30 -22.67 8.87
CA GLU A 5 -3.38 -23.52 8.11
C GLU A 5 -2.66 -22.74 7.01
N THR A 6 -3.39 -21.91 6.25
CA THR A 6 -2.79 -21.05 5.22
C THR A 6 -1.82 -20.05 5.83
N LEU A 7 -2.19 -19.43 6.95
CA LEU A 7 -1.32 -18.47 7.62
C LEU A 7 0.00 -19.11 8.09
N ARG A 8 -0.07 -20.28 8.73
CA ARG A 8 1.13 -21.04 9.14
C ARG A 8 2.04 -21.42 7.96
N CYS A 9 1.46 -21.74 6.81
CA CYS A 9 2.26 -22.01 5.61
C CYS A 9 3.04 -20.77 5.17
N ILE A 10 2.40 -19.60 5.15
CA ILE A 10 3.05 -18.34 4.77
C ILE A 10 4.11 -17.95 5.81
N GLU A 11 3.81 -18.08 7.11
CA GLU A 11 4.78 -17.83 8.19
C GLU A 11 6.01 -18.72 8.05
N SER A 12 5.82 -20.02 7.79
CA SER A 12 6.93 -20.93 7.53
C SER A 12 7.74 -20.51 6.30
N VAL A 13 7.11 -19.95 5.27
CA VAL A 13 7.80 -19.41 4.10
C VAL A 13 8.61 -18.17 4.46
N LEU A 14 8.04 -17.24 5.22
CA LEU A 14 8.73 -16.02 5.68
C LEU A 14 9.97 -16.35 6.54
N MET A 15 9.91 -17.41 7.35
CA MET A 15 11.00 -17.83 8.25
C MET A 15 12.10 -18.66 7.57
N THR A 16 11.87 -19.16 6.36
CA THR A 16 12.84 -20.01 5.63
C THR A 16 13.51 -19.23 4.50
N GLN A 17 14.51 -19.82 3.83
CA GLN A 17 15.22 -19.21 2.68
C GLN A 17 14.86 -19.90 1.35
N GLY A 18 13.85 -20.78 1.35
CA GLY A 18 13.47 -21.57 0.17
C GLY A 18 12.76 -20.75 -0.91
N LYS A 19 12.87 -21.17 -2.17
CA LYS A 19 12.04 -20.62 -3.25
C LYS A 19 10.55 -20.84 -2.98
N VAL A 20 9.72 -19.92 -3.44
CA VAL A 20 8.26 -19.94 -3.30
C VAL A 20 7.65 -19.95 -4.69
N SER A 21 6.69 -20.84 -4.94
CA SER A 21 6.02 -20.89 -6.25
C SER A 21 5.12 -19.67 -6.45
N LYS A 22 5.20 -19.03 -7.63
CA LYS A 22 4.28 -17.95 -8.05
C LYS A 22 2.81 -18.36 -7.87
N ASP A 23 2.46 -19.57 -8.31
CA ASP A 23 1.08 -20.07 -8.26
C ASP A 23 0.54 -20.14 -6.83
N ALA A 24 1.38 -20.54 -5.86
CA ALA A 24 1.01 -20.57 -4.46
C ALA A 24 0.73 -19.15 -3.93
N VAL A 25 1.61 -18.19 -4.27
CA VAL A 25 1.43 -16.79 -3.89
C VAL A 25 0.15 -16.20 -4.49
N LEU A 26 -0.10 -16.43 -5.78
CA LEU A 26 -1.32 -15.98 -6.45
C LEU A 26 -2.59 -16.59 -5.85
N GLN A 27 -2.52 -17.84 -5.37
CA GLN A 27 -3.62 -18.45 -4.64
C GLN A 27 -3.86 -17.76 -3.30
N TRP A 28 -2.80 -17.43 -2.55
CA TRP A 28 -2.91 -16.75 -1.27
C TRP A 28 -3.41 -15.30 -1.41
N MET A 29 -3.01 -14.59 -2.48
CA MET A 29 -3.49 -13.24 -2.80
C MET A 29 -5.02 -13.15 -2.98
N ARG A 30 -5.69 -14.28 -3.26
CA ARG A 30 -7.15 -14.34 -3.45
C ARG A 30 -7.90 -14.71 -2.17
N HIS A 31 -7.21 -14.86 -1.04
CA HIS A 31 -7.81 -15.25 0.22
C HIS A 31 -8.71 -14.12 0.78
N SER A 32 -9.78 -14.46 1.51
CA SER A 32 -10.73 -13.47 2.03
C SER A 32 -10.29 -12.82 3.35
N SER A 33 -9.47 -13.51 4.15
CA SER A 33 -8.98 -13.04 5.46
C SER A 33 -7.88 -11.99 5.31
N LEU A 34 -8.06 -10.81 5.92
CA LEU A 34 -7.06 -9.74 5.92
C LEU A 34 -5.77 -10.13 6.65
N GLU A 35 -5.82 -11.01 7.65
CA GLU A 35 -4.60 -11.57 8.26
C GLU A 35 -3.74 -12.34 7.24
N VAL A 36 -4.37 -13.18 6.42
CA VAL A 36 -3.64 -13.95 5.40
C VAL A 36 -3.10 -13.01 4.33
N LEU A 37 -3.92 -12.04 3.88
CA LEU A 37 -3.48 -11.04 2.91
C LEU A 37 -2.35 -10.15 3.44
N GLY A 38 -2.36 -9.83 4.74
CA GLY A 38 -1.27 -9.11 5.40
C GLY A 38 0.05 -9.89 5.40
N ALA A 39 0.01 -11.19 5.70
CA ALA A 39 1.20 -12.04 5.59
C ALA A 39 1.70 -12.18 4.14
N VAL A 40 0.79 -12.21 3.16
CA VAL A 40 1.16 -12.19 1.73
C VAL A 40 1.75 -10.83 1.35
N HIS A 41 1.21 -9.72 1.86
CA HIS A 41 1.75 -8.39 1.65
C HIS A 41 3.20 -8.31 2.12
N GLU A 42 3.51 -8.79 3.33
CA GLU A 42 4.87 -8.87 3.85
C GLU A 42 5.80 -9.61 2.87
N LEU A 43 5.38 -10.79 2.39
CA LEU A 43 6.13 -11.61 1.45
C LEU A 43 6.44 -10.90 0.13
N VAL A 44 5.52 -10.08 -0.39
CA VAL A 44 5.64 -9.50 -1.74
C VAL A 44 6.11 -8.05 -1.76
N THR A 45 6.16 -7.36 -0.62
CA THR A 45 6.62 -5.96 -0.56
C THR A 45 7.98 -5.77 0.11
N TYR A 46 8.48 -6.75 0.86
CA TYR A 46 9.75 -6.65 1.57
C TYR A 46 10.84 -7.52 0.92
N SER A 47 12.00 -6.92 0.64
CA SER A 47 13.21 -7.67 0.28
C SER A 47 13.81 -8.27 1.55
N PRO A 48 14.34 -9.52 1.51
CA PRO A 48 14.58 -10.36 0.33
C PRO A 48 13.42 -11.31 -0.02
N HIS A 49 12.25 -11.18 0.58
CA HIS A 49 11.17 -12.17 0.46
C HIS A 49 10.61 -12.28 -0.97
N TRP A 50 10.36 -11.14 -1.64
CA TRP A 50 9.76 -11.16 -2.97
C TRP A 50 10.68 -11.75 -4.05
N GLU A 51 12.00 -11.66 -3.88
CA GLU A 51 13.01 -12.21 -4.79
C GLU A 51 13.00 -13.75 -4.84
N ARG A 52 12.36 -14.38 -3.84
CA ARG A 52 12.25 -15.83 -3.75
C ARG A 52 11.06 -16.40 -4.53
N VAL A 53 10.17 -15.55 -5.04
CA VAL A 53 9.00 -15.99 -5.81
C VAL A 53 9.44 -16.37 -7.22
N ASP A 54 9.19 -17.62 -7.61
CA ASP A 54 9.63 -18.21 -8.88
C ASP A 54 8.44 -18.87 -9.62
N PRO A 55 8.13 -18.46 -10.87
CA PRO A 55 8.69 -17.29 -11.55
C PRO A 55 8.36 -15.96 -10.85
N PRO A 56 9.07 -14.84 -11.13
CA PRO A 56 8.79 -13.55 -10.51
C PRO A 56 7.34 -13.08 -10.72
N LEU A 57 6.82 -12.33 -9.73
CA LEU A 57 5.55 -11.63 -9.86
C LEU A 57 5.66 -10.49 -10.87
N GLU A 58 4.62 -10.30 -11.65
CA GLU A 58 4.52 -9.20 -12.61
C GLU A 58 3.80 -7.99 -11.96
N GLU A 59 3.94 -6.80 -12.55
CA GLU A 59 3.24 -5.60 -12.04
C GLU A 59 1.72 -5.82 -12.00
N ALA A 60 1.16 -6.54 -12.97
CA ALA A 60 -0.25 -6.88 -13.02
C ALA A 60 -0.70 -7.76 -11.83
N ASP A 61 0.14 -8.69 -11.38
CA ASP A 61 -0.14 -9.54 -10.21
C ASP A 61 -0.19 -8.67 -8.94
N LEU A 62 0.79 -7.76 -8.79
CA LEU A 62 0.87 -6.84 -7.66
C LEU A 62 -0.29 -5.85 -7.65
N LEU A 63 -0.65 -5.27 -8.80
CA LEU A 63 -1.79 -4.37 -8.95
C LEU A 63 -3.11 -5.05 -8.54
N ALA A 64 -3.35 -6.26 -9.06
CA ALA A 64 -4.56 -7.03 -8.77
C ALA A 64 -4.70 -7.40 -7.29
N PHE A 65 -3.59 -7.47 -6.56
CA PHE A 65 -3.57 -7.78 -5.13
C PHE A 65 -3.55 -6.53 -4.24
N LEU A 66 -2.58 -5.64 -4.42
CA LEU A 66 -2.31 -4.52 -3.52
C LEU A 66 -3.46 -3.51 -3.49
N ILE A 67 -4.08 -3.21 -4.64
CA ILE A 67 -5.14 -2.20 -4.70
C ILE A 67 -6.38 -2.64 -3.91
N PRO A 68 -6.94 -3.84 -4.11
CA PRO A 68 -8.03 -4.32 -3.25
C PRO A 68 -7.63 -4.50 -1.80
N PHE A 69 -6.41 -5.00 -1.52
CA PHE A 69 -5.93 -5.21 -0.17
C PHE A 69 -5.87 -3.90 0.63
N TYR A 70 -5.17 -2.88 0.12
CA TYR A 70 -5.07 -1.59 0.79
C TYR A 70 -6.43 -0.90 0.93
N ARG A 71 -7.31 -1.00 -0.08
CA ARG A 71 -8.67 -0.49 0.03
C ARG A 71 -9.38 -1.08 1.25
N ARG A 72 -9.32 -2.41 1.40
CA ARG A 72 -9.97 -3.10 2.51
C ARG A 72 -9.35 -2.70 3.85
N CYS A 73 -8.03 -2.63 3.97
CA CYS A 73 -7.39 -2.19 5.21
C CYS A 73 -7.77 -0.75 5.59
N LEU A 74 -7.83 0.16 4.60
CA LEU A 74 -8.23 1.55 4.84
C LEU A 74 -9.67 1.66 5.35
N LEU A 75 -10.59 0.87 4.79
CA LEU A 75 -12.02 0.93 5.10
C LEU A 75 -12.43 0.11 6.33
N GLU A 76 -11.90 -1.10 6.46
CA GLU A 76 -12.29 -2.06 7.50
C GLU A 76 -11.50 -1.85 8.81
N ASP A 77 -10.36 -1.13 8.77
CA ASP A 77 -9.43 -0.93 9.89
C ASP A 77 -9.21 -2.21 10.73
N PRO A 78 -8.76 -3.30 10.09
CA PRO A 78 -8.66 -4.59 10.75
C PRO A 78 -7.69 -4.52 11.92
N LYS A 79 -7.91 -5.41 12.89
CA LYS A 79 -6.98 -5.65 13.99
C LYS A 79 -6.42 -7.06 13.84
N GLY A 80 -5.14 -7.23 14.09
CA GLY A 80 -4.48 -8.52 14.08
C GLY A 80 -2.97 -8.38 14.06
N GLU A 81 -2.30 -9.50 13.87
CA GLU A 81 -0.84 -9.55 13.86
C GLU A 81 -0.29 -9.19 12.48
N TRP A 82 -1.00 -9.62 11.43
CA TRP A 82 -0.55 -9.47 10.05
C TRP A 82 -1.34 -8.43 9.27
N ALA A 83 -2.64 -8.27 9.55
CA ALA A 83 -3.45 -7.28 8.86
C ALA A 83 -2.98 -5.87 9.22
N LEU A 84 -2.81 -5.04 8.20
CA LEU A 84 -2.50 -3.63 8.39
C LEU A 84 -3.74 -2.91 8.90
N SER A 85 -3.61 -2.22 10.03
CA SER A 85 -4.58 -1.18 10.41
C SER A 85 -4.68 -0.12 9.30
N ARG A 86 -5.70 0.72 9.38
CA ARG A 86 -5.90 1.80 8.41
C ARG A 86 -4.67 2.70 8.26
N TYR A 87 -4.07 3.10 9.37
CA TYR A 87 -2.89 3.97 9.37
C TYR A 87 -1.66 3.27 8.82
N GLU A 88 -1.46 1.99 9.15
CA GLU A 88 -0.36 1.19 8.59
C GLU A 88 -0.52 0.99 7.08
N ALA A 89 -1.75 0.78 6.60
CA ALA A 89 -2.02 0.71 5.16
C ALA A 89 -1.71 2.03 4.46
N ALA A 90 -2.11 3.17 5.03
CA ALA A 90 -1.76 4.48 4.50
C ALA A 90 -0.23 4.70 4.45
N ALA A 91 0.48 4.35 5.52
CA ALA A 91 1.94 4.43 5.60
C ALA A 91 2.65 3.47 4.64
N ALA A 92 2.10 2.28 4.40
CA ALA A 92 2.61 1.34 3.42
C ALA A 92 2.48 1.89 1.99
N ILE A 93 1.36 2.54 1.66
CA ILE A 93 1.19 3.25 0.38
C ILE A 93 2.26 4.33 0.23
N ALA A 94 2.46 5.21 1.23
CA ALA A 94 3.49 6.25 1.17
C ALA A 94 4.91 5.67 1.02
N SER A 95 5.20 4.56 1.70
CA SER A 95 6.48 3.87 1.57
C SER A 95 6.71 3.34 0.15
N ARG A 96 5.65 2.98 -0.58
CA ARG A 96 5.76 2.58 -1.99
C ARG A 96 6.13 3.75 -2.91
N PHE A 97 5.53 4.92 -2.70
CA PHE A 97 5.95 6.15 -3.38
C PHE A 97 7.43 6.44 -3.11
N ARG A 98 7.87 6.35 -1.84
CA ARG A 98 9.28 6.59 -1.47
C ARG A 98 10.25 5.59 -2.08
N ALA A 99 9.90 4.30 -2.11
CA ALA A 99 10.75 3.28 -2.74
C ALA A 99 10.98 3.60 -4.23
N LEU A 100 9.92 3.98 -4.94
CA LEU A 100 10.01 4.37 -6.35
C LEU A 100 10.66 5.73 -6.62
N ALA A 101 10.80 6.57 -5.59
CA ALA A 101 11.63 7.77 -5.71
C ALA A 101 13.14 7.45 -5.68
N ARG A 102 13.52 6.33 -5.05
CA ARG A 102 14.92 5.88 -4.91
C ARG A 102 15.37 5.04 -6.09
N ASP A 103 14.48 4.18 -6.58
CA ASP A 103 14.76 3.29 -7.69
C ASP A 103 14.24 3.93 -8.97
N GLU A 104 15.12 4.35 -9.87
CA GLU A 104 14.79 4.78 -11.24
C GLU A 104 14.31 3.60 -12.13
N GLU A 105 13.74 2.56 -11.52
CA GLU A 105 13.24 1.35 -12.18
C GLU A 105 12.03 1.69 -13.06
N PRO A 106 12.18 1.67 -14.40
CA PRO A 106 11.10 1.99 -15.31
C PRO A 106 10.13 0.81 -15.38
N GLY A 107 9.18 0.74 -14.44
CA GLY A 107 8.26 -0.40 -14.44
C GLY A 107 7.10 -0.40 -13.44
N GLN A 108 6.92 0.67 -12.65
CA GLN A 108 5.83 0.72 -11.64
C GLN A 108 5.00 2.01 -11.65
N GLN A 109 5.00 2.71 -12.79
CA GLN A 109 4.24 3.96 -12.93
C GLN A 109 2.74 3.71 -12.85
N VAL A 110 2.26 2.57 -13.37
CA VAL A 110 0.82 2.22 -13.31
C VAL A 110 0.40 2.01 -11.87
N LEU A 111 1.20 1.29 -11.07
CA LEU A 111 0.95 1.13 -9.64
C LEU A 111 0.85 2.46 -8.89
N LEU A 112 1.70 3.44 -9.16
CA LEU A 112 1.61 4.76 -8.51
C LEU A 112 0.33 5.51 -8.85
N VAL A 113 -0.08 5.48 -10.12
CA VAL A 113 -1.34 6.09 -10.57
C VAL A 113 -2.53 5.42 -9.89
N GLU A 114 -2.55 4.08 -9.83
CA GLU A 114 -3.61 3.33 -9.18
C GLU A 114 -3.66 3.56 -7.66
N LEU A 115 -2.50 3.68 -6.99
CA LEU A 115 -2.44 4.03 -5.57
C LEU A 115 -2.97 5.44 -5.31
N LYS A 116 -2.61 6.43 -6.14
CA LYS A 116 -3.18 7.78 -6.06
C LYS A 116 -4.69 7.78 -6.29
N ASN A 117 -5.17 7.05 -7.29
CA ASN A 117 -6.59 6.92 -7.58
C ASN A 117 -7.35 6.24 -6.42
N LEU A 118 -6.75 5.21 -5.82
CA LEU A 118 -7.27 4.56 -4.63
C LEU A 118 -7.43 5.56 -3.47
N LEU A 119 -6.38 6.33 -3.15
CA LEU A 119 -6.43 7.33 -2.08
C LEU A 119 -7.53 8.37 -2.34
N ALA A 120 -7.66 8.86 -3.58
CA ALA A 120 -8.72 9.81 -3.94
C ALA A 120 -10.11 9.22 -3.72
N GLN A 121 -10.34 8.01 -4.24
CA GLN A 121 -11.64 7.34 -4.13
C GLN A 121 -12.03 7.04 -2.68
N VAL A 122 -11.09 6.58 -1.87
CA VAL A 122 -11.35 6.28 -0.46
C VAL A 122 -11.56 7.58 0.32
N TYR A 123 -10.81 8.64 0.05
CA TYR A 123 -10.99 9.92 0.74
C TYR A 123 -12.37 10.54 0.47
N LEU A 124 -12.82 10.56 -0.80
CA LEU A 124 -14.06 11.21 -1.20
C LEU A 124 -15.34 10.50 -0.71
N GLY A 125 -15.27 9.19 -0.49
CA GLY A 125 -16.45 8.37 -0.19
C GLY A 125 -16.67 8.05 1.28
N ASN A 126 -15.80 8.50 2.20
CA ASN A 126 -15.77 8.01 3.58
C ASN A 126 -15.72 9.14 4.60
N ASP A 127 -15.84 8.76 5.87
CA ASP A 127 -15.89 9.69 7.00
C ASP A 127 -14.54 10.35 7.33
N SER A 128 -14.59 11.27 8.30
CA SER A 128 -13.44 12.04 8.75
C SER A 128 -12.30 11.17 9.28
N GLU A 129 -12.58 10.02 9.89
CA GLU A 129 -11.50 9.18 10.42
C GLU A 129 -10.71 8.51 9.30
N VAL A 130 -11.39 8.08 8.24
CA VAL A 130 -10.73 7.54 7.05
C VAL A 130 -9.95 8.62 6.32
N GLN A 131 -10.56 9.80 6.17
CA GLN A 131 -9.93 10.97 5.56
C GLN A 131 -8.67 11.40 6.32
N THR A 132 -8.72 11.46 7.65
CA THR A 132 -7.55 11.80 8.49
C THR A 132 -6.43 10.79 8.29
N ALA A 133 -6.72 9.48 8.29
CA ALA A 133 -5.68 8.48 8.10
C ALA A 133 -5.01 8.56 6.72
N ILE A 134 -5.77 8.92 5.67
CA ILE A 134 -5.19 9.17 4.34
C ILE A 134 -4.26 10.38 4.36
N VAL A 135 -4.67 11.49 4.98
CA VAL A 135 -3.86 12.70 5.05
C VAL A 135 -2.59 12.45 5.84
N THR A 136 -2.72 12.04 7.10
CA THR A 136 -1.58 11.95 8.03
C THR A 136 -0.74 10.70 7.81
N GLY A 137 -1.35 9.60 7.38
CA GLY A 137 -0.64 8.34 7.17
C GLY A 137 -0.03 8.21 5.78
N ALA A 138 -0.59 8.88 4.76
CA ALA A 138 -0.08 8.78 3.39
C ALA A 138 0.38 10.13 2.83
N LEU A 139 -0.52 11.10 2.68
CA LEU A 139 -0.25 12.30 1.88
C LEU A 139 0.85 13.17 2.47
N GLU A 140 0.89 13.35 3.80
CA GLU A 140 1.97 14.09 4.48
C GLU A 140 3.34 13.53 4.08
N HIS A 141 3.52 12.21 4.20
CA HIS A 141 4.77 11.54 3.84
C HIS A 141 5.07 11.48 2.34
N VAL A 142 4.05 11.43 1.48
CA VAL A 142 4.24 11.43 0.02
C VAL A 142 4.68 12.82 -0.46
N LEU A 143 4.07 13.89 0.07
CA LEU A 143 4.32 15.26 -0.38
C LEU A 143 5.55 15.91 0.27
N GLU A 144 6.11 15.30 1.33
CA GLU A 144 7.47 15.58 1.81
C GLU A 144 8.50 15.48 0.67
N GLU A 145 8.35 14.50 -0.23
CA GLU A 145 9.21 14.34 -1.40
C GLU A 145 8.76 15.28 -2.54
N PRO A 146 9.57 16.30 -2.92
CA PRO A 146 9.13 17.37 -3.82
C PRO A 146 8.65 16.89 -5.20
N ARG A 147 9.19 15.78 -5.72
CA ARG A 147 8.80 15.27 -7.05
C ARG A 147 7.34 14.80 -7.10
N PHE A 148 6.75 14.39 -5.97
CA PHE A 148 5.36 13.94 -5.94
C PHE A 148 4.35 15.08 -5.80
N ARG A 149 4.79 16.29 -5.46
CA ARG A 149 3.90 17.47 -5.41
C ARG A 149 3.28 17.77 -6.78
N SER A 150 4.09 17.70 -7.84
CA SER A 150 3.59 17.86 -9.21
C SER A 150 2.71 16.68 -9.64
N PHE A 151 3.01 15.47 -9.17
CA PHE A 151 2.19 14.28 -9.42
C PHE A 151 0.79 14.37 -8.81
N PHE A 152 0.64 15.05 -7.66
CA PHE A 152 -0.64 15.30 -6.98
C PHE A 152 -1.25 16.69 -7.27
N ALA A 153 -0.70 17.46 -8.22
CA ALA A 153 -1.11 18.84 -8.45
C ALA A 153 -2.58 19.00 -8.90
N ASP A 154 -3.18 17.97 -9.49
CA ASP A 154 -4.60 17.90 -9.80
C ASP A 154 -5.49 17.91 -8.55
N TRP A 155 -5.04 17.34 -7.42
CA TRP A 155 -5.78 17.39 -6.15
C TRP A 155 -5.95 18.83 -5.65
N SER A 156 -4.93 19.67 -5.82
CA SER A 156 -5.00 21.10 -5.44
C SER A 156 -6.09 21.90 -6.17
N LYS A 157 -6.57 21.40 -7.31
CA LYS A 157 -7.61 22.03 -8.14
C LYS A 157 -8.98 21.38 -7.97
N HIS A 158 -9.05 20.22 -7.34
CA HIS A 158 -10.29 19.46 -7.18
C HIS A 158 -11.00 19.91 -5.91
N GLU A 159 -12.25 20.36 -6.04
CA GLU A 159 -13.04 20.99 -4.96
C GLU A 159 -12.99 20.20 -3.64
N SER A 160 -13.20 18.89 -3.70
CA SER A 160 -13.24 18.02 -2.51
C SER A 160 -11.89 17.40 -2.10
N LEU A 161 -10.84 17.45 -2.93
CA LEU A 161 -9.51 16.88 -2.58
C LEU A 161 -8.51 17.96 -2.18
N LYS A 162 -8.82 19.23 -2.51
CA LYS A 162 -7.95 20.37 -2.22
C LYS A 162 -7.61 20.46 -0.75
N GLN A 163 -8.58 20.24 0.13
CA GLN A 163 -8.35 20.29 1.57
C GLN A 163 -7.31 19.25 2.02
N ALA A 164 -7.40 18.02 1.53
CA ALA A 164 -6.43 16.97 1.84
C ALA A 164 -5.01 17.36 1.38
N TYR A 165 -4.92 17.91 0.17
CA TYR A 165 -3.66 18.36 -0.40
C TYR A 165 -3.05 19.52 0.39
N ASP A 166 -3.85 20.54 0.73
CA ASP A 166 -3.38 21.71 1.47
C ASP A 166 -2.86 21.32 2.86
N LEU A 167 -3.60 20.49 3.61
CA LEU A 167 -3.18 20.00 4.93
C LEU A 167 -1.84 19.24 4.87
N ALA A 168 -1.70 18.33 3.91
CA ALA A 168 -0.47 17.57 3.75
C ALA A 168 0.71 18.45 3.29
N MET A 169 0.46 19.47 2.48
CA MET A 169 1.49 20.45 2.06
C MET A 169 1.95 21.35 3.21
N GLU A 170 1.05 21.75 4.12
CA GLU A 170 1.42 22.50 5.33
C GLU A 170 2.45 21.74 6.16
N TRP A 171 2.24 20.43 6.33
CA TRP A 171 3.17 19.54 7.00
C TRP A 171 4.52 19.44 6.26
N ALA A 172 4.47 19.19 4.95
CA ALA A 172 5.67 19.04 4.13
C ALA A 172 6.57 20.29 4.17
N ILE A 173 6.00 21.50 4.10
CA ILE A 173 6.74 22.77 4.17
C ILE A 173 7.37 22.98 5.55
N CYS A 174 6.71 22.53 6.63
CA CYS A 174 7.25 22.67 7.97
C CYS A 174 8.49 21.77 8.21
N HIS A 175 8.57 20.63 7.53
CA HIS A 175 9.66 19.65 7.67
C HIS A 175 10.80 19.82 6.65
N GLU A 176 10.73 20.84 5.78
CA GLU A 176 11.82 21.24 4.87
C GLU A 176 12.91 22.11 5.54
N ARG A 177 12.75 22.46 6.82
CA ARG A 177 13.68 23.32 7.59
C ARG A 177 14.64 22.51 8.45
#